data_AF-G2TR03-F1
#
_entry.id   AF-G2TR03-F1
#
_cell.length_a   1.000
_cell.length_b   1.000
_cell.length_c   1.000
_cell.angle_alpha   90.00
_cell.angle_beta   90.00
_cell.angle_gamma   90.00
#
_symmetry.space_group_name_H-M   'P 1'
#
loop_
_entity.id
_entity.type
_entity.pdbx_description
1 polymer ?
#
loop_
_entity_poly.entity_id
_entity_poly.type
_entity_poly.pdbx_seq_one_letter_code
_entity_poly.pdbx_strand_id
1 'polypeptide(L)'
;MAERKSGEMKQYTIDTNVLRYKANSKAEPSHKKAAKLFWKQVIQEIQDGEAIIGVPQEVIRELKFQSSTLSPKENEHISDLLEPCQEVLPDLANINIEHKIREMSAYVRSEFTTVVDERKMEYPAVADSRILHAAYYSDSVLVTSNIKEFLLYPLLFDDWNRLYDLLNKEYVNIPTELYQEIHKDPFFKSLLSDFHGLNQAIEDNEQPDT
;
A
#
# COMPACT_ATOMS: atom_id res chain seq x y z
N MET A 1 -1.64 -7.51 21.61
CA MET A 1 -2.61 -7.97 20.61
C MET A 1 -3.89 -7.20 20.85
N ALA A 2 -4.15 -6.15 20.09
CA ALA A 2 -5.45 -5.51 20.13
C ALA A 2 -6.43 -6.42 19.38
N GLU A 3 -7.43 -6.93 20.09
CA GLU A 3 -8.55 -7.66 19.48
C GLU A 3 -9.32 -6.67 18.61
N ARG A 4 -9.31 -6.89 17.28
CA ARG A 4 -10.20 -6.16 16.37
C ARG A 4 -11.64 -6.47 16.77
N LYS A 5 -12.49 -5.44 16.84
CA LYS A 5 -13.93 -5.62 17.09
C LYS A 5 -14.50 -6.51 15.97
N SER A 6 -15.08 -7.63 16.35
CA SER A 6 -15.86 -8.49 15.46
C SER A 6 -16.90 -7.64 14.70
N GLY A 7 -16.74 -7.50 13.39
CA GLY A 7 -17.68 -6.79 12.51
C GLY A 7 -17.07 -5.73 11.58
N GLU A 8 -15.79 -5.39 11.68
CA GLU A 8 -15.15 -4.43 10.77
C GLU A 8 -14.57 -5.14 9.54
N MET A 9 -15.11 -4.84 8.36
CA MET A 9 -14.67 -5.39 7.09
C MET A 9 -13.26 -4.91 6.77
N LYS A 10 -12.36 -5.85 6.49
CA LYS A 10 -10.95 -5.54 6.20
C LYS A 10 -10.78 -5.10 4.76
N GLN A 11 -10.18 -3.94 4.54
CA GLN A 11 -9.82 -3.49 3.21
C GLN A 11 -8.35 -3.76 2.92
N TYR A 12 -8.05 -4.43 1.80
CA TYR A 12 -6.69 -4.60 1.29
C TYR A 12 -6.49 -3.73 0.06
N THR A 13 -5.43 -2.94 0.01
CA THR A 13 -4.98 -2.30 -1.22
C THR A 13 -3.77 -3.07 -1.75
N ILE A 14 -3.85 -3.55 -3.00
CA ILE A 14 -2.78 -4.37 -3.58
C ILE A 14 -1.90 -3.56 -4.53
N ASP A 15 -0.61 -3.85 -4.52
CA ASP A 15 0.38 -3.38 -5.48
C ASP A 15 0.40 -4.27 -6.75
N THR A 16 0.93 -3.75 -7.86
CA THR A 16 1.09 -4.43 -9.14
C THR A 16 1.85 -5.76 -9.01
N ASN A 17 2.88 -5.83 -8.15
CA ASN A 17 3.65 -7.08 -7.96
C ASN A 17 2.80 -8.24 -7.43
N VAL A 18 1.74 -7.96 -6.65
CA VAL A 18 0.85 -8.98 -6.07
C VAL A 18 0.08 -9.71 -7.16
N LEU A 19 -0.37 -8.98 -8.18
CA LEU A 19 -1.04 -9.52 -9.37
C LEU A 19 -0.03 -10.23 -10.27
N ARG A 20 1.11 -9.58 -10.55
CA ARG A 20 2.14 -10.09 -11.47
C ARG A 20 2.72 -11.43 -11.01
N TYR A 21 2.99 -11.61 -9.72
CA TYR A 21 3.54 -12.87 -9.20
C TYR A 21 2.54 -14.02 -9.26
N LYS A 22 1.24 -13.71 -9.15
CA LYS A 22 0.18 -14.71 -9.29
C LYS A 22 -0.04 -15.10 -10.75
N ALA A 23 -0.01 -14.13 -11.65
CA ALA A 23 -0.29 -14.33 -13.07
C ALA A 23 0.88 -14.95 -13.85
N ASN A 24 2.12 -14.54 -13.54
CA ASN A 24 3.30 -14.95 -14.29
C ASN A 24 3.71 -16.39 -13.96
N SER A 25 3.54 -17.28 -14.95
CA SER A 25 3.93 -18.69 -14.83
C SER A 25 5.43 -18.93 -14.60
N LYS A 26 6.27 -17.99 -15.05
CA LYS A 26 7.75 -17.99 -14.98
C LYS A 26 8.30 -17.18 -13.81
N ALA A 27 7.46 -16.61 -12.95
CA ALA A 27 7.93 -15.92 -11.75
C ALA A 27 8.74 -16.87 -10.85
N GLU A 28 9.64 -16.30 -10.04
CA GLU A 28 10.39 -17.04 -9.02
C GLU A 28 9.44 -17.92 -8.18
N PRO A 29 9.77 -19.20 -7.93
CA PRO A 29 8.88 -20.13 -7.26
C PRO A 29 8.41 -19.64 -5.87
N SER A 30 9.27 -18.92 -5.15
CA SER A 30 8.95 -18.29 -3.86
C SER A 30 7.86 -17.23 -4.00
N HIS A 31 7.99 -16.32 -4.97
CA HIS A 31 7.03 -15.24 -5.24
C HIS A 31 5.67 -15.80 -5.65
N LYS A 32 5.66 -16.77 -6.56
CA LYS A 32 4.43 -17.44 -7.00
C LYS A 32 3.72 -18.15 -5.85
N LYS A 33 4.49 -18.83 -4.98
CA LYS A 33 3.94 -19.50 -3.79
C LYS A 33 3.37 -18.50 -2.80
N ALA A 34 4.06 -17.40 -2.55
CA ALA A 34 3.60 -16.31 -1.68
C ALA A 34 2.29 -15.70 -2.19
N ALA A 35 2.26 -15.26 -3.44
CA ALA A 35 1.05 -14.72 -4.07
C ALA A 35 -0.11 -15.73 -4.07
N LYS A 36 0.16 -17.01 -4.41
CA LYS A 36 -0.88 -18.06 -4.36
C LYS A 36 -1.50 -18.21 -2.97
N LEU A 37 -0.69 -18.15 -1.91
CA LEU A 37 -1.17 -18.29 -0.53
C LEU A 37 -2.00 -17.07 -0.12
N PHE A 38 -1.50 -15.86 -0.41
CA PHE A 38 -2.24 -14.62 -0.18
C PHE A 38 -3.61 -14.65 -0.87
N TRP A 39 -3.65 -14.92 -2.19
CA TRP A 39 -4.89 -14.99 -2.95
C TRP A 39 -5.85 -16.06 -2.42
N LYS A 40 -5.35 -17.22 -1.98
CA LYS A 40 -6.20 -18.25 -1.37
C LYS A 40 -6.85 -17.75 -0.07
N GLN A 41 -6.10 -17.03 0.76
CA GLN A 41 -6.58 -16.51 2.02
C GLN A 41 -7.60 -15.39 1.80
N VAL A 42 -7.24 -14.36 1.02
CA VAL A 42 -8.11 -13.18 0.86
C VAL A 42 -9.41 -13.51 0.11
N ILE A 43 -9.41 -14.47 -0.82
CA ILE A 43 -10.65 -14.93 -1.48
C ILE A 43 -11.58 -15.60 -0.47
N GLN A 44 -11.02 -16.37 0.49
CA GLN A 44 -11.82 -16.94 1.56
C GLN A 44 -12.41 -15.83 2.45
N GLU A 45 -11.59 -14.86 2.86
CA GLU A 45 -12.05 -13.71 3.66
C GLU A 45 -13.14 -12.90 2.93
N ILE A 46 -13.04 -12.71 1.61
CA ILE A 46 -14.10 -12.07 0.80
C ILE A 46 -15.39 -12.92 0.80
N GLN A 47 -15.28 -14.23 0.60
CA GLN A 47 -16.43 -15.15 0.59
C GLN A 47 -17.15 -15.19 1.96
N ASP A 48 -16.40 -15.03 3.03
CA ASP A 48 -16.91 -14.97 4.40
C ASP A 48 -17.46 -13.57 4.76
N GLY A 49 -17.35 -12.59 3.86
CA GLY A 49 -17.81 -11.20 4.06
C GLY A 49 -16.91 -10.41 5.01
N GLU A 50 -15.68 -10.88 5.24
CA GLU A 50 -14.71 -10.31 6.18
C GLU A 50 -13.75 -9.32 5.51
N ALA A 51 -13.62 -9.37 4.18
CA ALA A 51 -12.68 -8.52 3.45
C ALA A 51 -13.16 -8.04 2.07
N ILE A 52 -12.53 -6.96 1.61
CA ILE A 52 -12.56 -6.47 0.23
C ILE A 52 -11.14 -6.19 -0.26
N ILE A 53 -10.93 -6.32 -1.58
CA ILE A 53 -9.67 -5.95 -2.23
C ILE A 53 -9.91 -4.70 -3.06
N GLY A 54 -9.22 -3.62 -2.70
CA GLY A 54 -9.05 -2.42 -3.46
C GLY A 54 -7.86 -2.51 -4.43
N VAL A 55 -8.06 -2.07 -5.67
CA VAL A 55 -7.00 -1.86 -6.66
C VAL A 55 -6.91 -0.38 -7.00
N PRO A 56 -5.78 0.29 -6.73
CA PRO A 56 -5.58 1.69 -7.11
C PRO A 56 -5.58 1.88 -8.62
N GLN A 57 -6.04 3.04 -9.10
CA GLN A 57 -5.96 3.39 -10.53
C GLN A 57 -4.53 3.32 -11.09
N GLU A 58 -3.53 3.69 -10.29
CA GLU A 58 -2.13 3.61 -10.72
C GLU A 58 -1.71 2.16 -11.02
N VAL A 59 -2.17 1.18 -10.24
CA VAL A 59 -1.93 -0.25 -10.51
C VAL A 59 -2.60 -0.66 -11.83
N ILE A 60 -3.83 -0.21 -12.09
CA ILE A 60 -4.50 -0.45 -13.38
C ILE A 60 -3.71 0.16 -14.55
N ARG A 61 -3.16 1.37 -14.39
CA ARG A 61 -2.32 2.03 -15.41
C ARG A 61 -1.04 1.26 -15.68
N GLU A 62 -0.35 0.83 -14.62
CA GLU A 62 0.87 0.03 -14.74
C GLU A 62 0.60 -1.29 -15.46
N LEU A 63 -0.45 -2.01 -15.07
CA LEU A 63 -0.84 -3.27 -15.73
C LEU A 63 -1.22 -3.04 -17.18
N LYS A 64 -1.93 -1.95 -17.50
CA LYS A 64 -2.26 -1.60 -18.88
C LYS A 64 -1.01 -1.37 -19.72
N PHE A 65 -0.03 -0.63 -19.20
CA PHE A 65 1.24 -0.42 -19.90
C PHE A 65 2.00 -1.75 -20.09
N GLN A 66 2.10 -2.54 -19.02
CA GLN A 66 2.79 -3.82 -19.02
C GLN A 66 2.11 -4.87 -19.90
N SER A 67 0.79 -4.79 -20.13
CA SER A 67 0.02 -5.79 -20.89
C SER A 67 0.56 -6.03 -22.31
N SER A 68 1.18 -5.00 -22.92
CA SER A 68 1.84 -5.08 -24.23
C SER A 68 3.06 -6.00 -24.27
N THR A 69 3.66 -6.26 -23.10
CA THR A 69 4.86 -7.11 -22.94
C THR A 69 4.54 -8.49 -22.38
N LEU A 70 3.28 -8.73 -22.02
CA LEU A 70 2.81 -9.96 -21.40
C LEU A 70 2.25 -10.95 -22.43
N SER A 71 2.31 -12.24 -22.12
CA SER A 71 1.62 -13.23 -22.93
C SER A 71 0.10 -13.09 -22.80
N PRO A 72 -0.69 -13.50 -23.81
CA PRO A 72 -2.16 -13.46 -23.73
C PRO A 72 -2.72 -14.17 -22.50
N LYS A 73 -2.12 -15.31 -22.11
CA LYS A 73 -2.52 -16.07 -20.92
C LYS A 73 -2.26 -15.32 -19.61
N GLU A 74 -1.17 -14.55 -19.55
CA GLU A 74 -0.88 -13.73 -18.37
C GLU A 74 -1.87 -12.56 -18.27
N ASN A 75 -2.20 -11.92 -19.40
CA ASN A 75 -3.20 -10.87 -19.45
C ASN A 75 -4.60 -11.38 -19.05
N GLU A 76 -5.00 -12.55 -19.55
CA GLU A 76 -6.25 -13.21 -19.17
C GLU A 76 -6.29 -13.48 -17.65
N HIS A 77 -5.22 -14.08 -17.10
CA HIS A 77 -5.17 -14.36 -15.67
C HIS A 77 -5.12 -13.09 -14.81
N ILE A 78 -4.49 -12.00 -15.26
CA ILE A 78 -4.58 -10.70 -14.57
C ILE A 78 -6.01 -10.19 -14.57
N SER A 79 -6.71 -10.29 -15.70
CA SER A 79 -8.13 -9.89 -15.80
C SER A 79 -9.00 -10.67 -14.82
N ASP A 80 -8.80 -12.00 -14.72
CA ASP A 80 -9.53 -12.86 -13.78
C ASP A 80 -9.26 -12.47 -12.31
N LEU A 81 -8.03 -12.04 -11.99
CA LEU A 81 -7.67 -11.60 -10.64
C LEU A 81 -8.27 -10.22 -10.28
N LEU A 82 -8.52 -9.37 -11.29
CA LEU A 82 -9.13 -8.06 -11.09
C LEU A 82 -10.65 -8.14 -10.95
N GLU A 83 -11.31 -9.20 -11.47
CA GLU A 83 -12.77 -9.37 -11.37
C GLU A 83 -13.33 -9.24 -9.94
N PRO A 84 -12.75 -9.86 -8.89
CA PRO A 84 -13.26 -9.71 -7.52
C PRO A 84 -12.80 -8.41 -6.83
N CYS A 85 -12.01 -7.57 -7.50
CA CYS A 85 -11.45 -6.37 -6.90
C CYS A 85 -12.38 -5.15 -7.11
N GLN A 86 -12.43 -4.28 -6.11
CA GLN A 86 -13.02 -2.96 -6.19
C GLN A 86 -11.94 -1.97 -6.63
N GLU A 87 -12.27 -1.09 -7.56
CA GLU A 87 -11.40 0.04 -7.86
C GLU A 87 -11.40 0.98 -6.64
N VAL A 88 -10.23 1.26 -6.07
CA VAL A 88 -10.12 2.32 -5.06
C VAL A 88 -10.38 3.64 -5.78
N LEU A 89 -11.23 4.49 -5.18
CA LEU A 89 -11.68 5.82 -5.61
C LEU A 89 -10.64 6.61 -6.46
N PRO A 90 -11.10 7.48 -7.39
CA PRO A 90 -10.32 7.99 -8.53
C PRO A 90 -9.01 8.67 -8.13
N ASP A 91 -8.05 8.84 -9.04
CA ASP A 91 -6.70 9.40 -8.85
C ASP A 91 -6.62 10.67 -7.97
N LEU A 92 -6.65 10.51 -6.64
CA LEU A 92 -6.65 11.60 -5.66
C LEU A 92 -5.26 12.17 -5.41
N ALA A 93 -4.23 11.39 -5.74
CA ALA A 93 -2.86 11.78 -5.57
C ALA A 93 -2.51 12.85 -6.61
N ASN A 94 -2.38 14.10 -6.15
CA ASN A 94 -1.82 15.18 -6.94
C ASN A 94 -0.31 15.34 -6.66
N ILE A 95 0.34 16.19 -7.46
CA ILE A 95 1.78 16.46 -7.37
C ILE A 95 2.22 16.86 -5.95
N ASN A 96 1.37 17.56 -5.18
CA ASN A 96 1.72 17.99 -3.82
C ASN A 96 1.70 16.81 -2.84
N ILE A 97 0.72 15.91 -2.95
CA ILE A 97 0.67 14.67 -2.16
C ILE A 97 1.86 13.78 -2.49
N GLU A 98 2.13 13.56 -3.78
CA GLU A 98 3.29 12.79 -4.23
C GLU A 98 4.59 13.37 -3.66
N HIS A 99 4.76 14.69 -3.77
CA HIS A 99 5.93 15.38 -3.25
C HIS A 99 6.05 15.21 -1.73
N LYS A 100 4.95 15.39 -0.98
CA LYS A 100 4.96 15.29 0.48
C LYS A 100 5.26 13.88 0.98
N ILE A 101 4.72 12.85 0.33
CA ILE A 101 5.06 11.44 0.62
C ILE A 101 6.55 11.18 0.43
N ARG A 102 7.12 11.68 -0.68
CA ARG A 102 8.53 11.50 -0.99
C ARG A 102 9.44 12.31 -0.05
N GLU A 103 9.02 13.51 0.33
CA GLU A 103 9.69 14.36 1.31
C GLU A 103 9.72 13.71 2.71
N MET A 104 8.59 13.20 3.19
CA MET A 104 8.51 12.45 4.45
C MET A 104 9.41 11.21 4.40
N SER A 105 9.33 10.44 3.32
CA SER A 105 10.17 9.25 3.13
C SER A 105 11.66 9.60 3.14
N ALA A 106 12.01 10.73 2.52
CA ALA A 106 13.37 11.23 2.46
C ALA A 106 13.92 11.60 3.82
N TYR A 107 13.12 12.33 4.59
CA TYR A 107 13.48 12.78 5.92
C TYR A 107 13.63 11.61 6.89
N VAL A 108 12.66 10.68 6.91
CA VAL A 108 12.73 9.50 7.78
C VAL A 108 14.00 8.69 7.48
N ARG A 109 14.31 8.51 6.20
CA ARG A 109 15.52 7.81 5.76
C ARG A 109 16.81 8.53 6.18
N SER A 110 16.86 9.87 6.13
CA SER A 110 18.10 10.62 6.43
C SER A 110 18.39 10.71 7.93
N GLU A 111 17.36 10.94 8.74
CA GLU A 111 17.55 11.20 10.17
C GLU A 111 17.54 9.92 11.02
N PHE A 112 16.75 8.92 10.63
CA PHE A 112 16.54 7.70 11.45
C PHE A 112 17.24 6.47 10.86
N THR A 113 18.41 6.71 10.24
CA THR A 113 19.20 5.72 9.49
C THR A 113 19.44 4.43 10.24
N THR A 114 19.84 4.47 11.51
CA THR A 114 20.36 3.31 12.27
C THR A 114 19.40 2.12 12.43
N VAL A 115 18.08 2.32 12.32
CA VAL A 115 17.07 1.25 12.44
C VAL A 115 16.33 1.04 11.12
N VAL A 116 16.21 2.09 10.31
CA VAL A 116 15.75 2.00 8.93
C VAL A 116 16.73 1.21 8.05
N ASP A 117 18.02 1.13 8.41
CA ASP A 117 19.07 0.44 7.65
C ASP A 117 18.91 -1.10 7.60
N GLU A 118 18.24 -1.72 8.58
CA GLU A 118 17.99 -3.17 8.52
C GLU A 118 17.04 -3.54 7.37
N ARG A 119 16.03 -2.70 7.12
CA ARG A 119 15.09 -2.88 6.00
C ARG A 119 15.50 -2.07 4.76
N LYS A 120 16.36 -1.06 4.91
CA LYS A 120 16.85 -0.14 3.87
C LYS A 120 15.72 0.61 3.18
N MET A 121 15.06 1.54 3.89
CA MET A 121 14.03 2.38 3.26
C MET A 121 14.56 3.08 2.01
N GLU A 122 13.72 3.08 0.98
CA GLU A 122 13.97 3.69 -0.31
C GLU A 122 12.94 4.80 -0.54
N TYR A 123 13.29 5.77 -1.37
CA TYR A 123 12.34 6.81 -1.75
C TYR A 123 11.32 6.19 -2.69
N PRO A 124 10.01 6.29 -2.42
CA PRO A 124 9.02 5.77 -3.35
C PRO A 124 9.12 6.48 -4.69
N ALA A 125 8.90 5.73 -5.77
CA ALA A 125 8.68 6.34 -7.06
C ALA A 125 7.37 7.13 -7.05
N VAL A 126 7.10 7.88 -8.14
CA VAL A 126 5.83 8.60 -8.29
C VAL A 126 4.65 7.62 -8.23
N ALA A 127 4.73 6.50 -8.95
CA ALA A 127 3.68 5.48 -8.96
C ALA A 127 3.44 4.89 -7.56
N ASP A 128 4.50 4.49 -6.85
CA ASP A 128 4.41 3.98 -5.48
C ASP A 128 3.80 5.00 -4.53
N SER A 129 4.12 6.29 -4.70
CA SER A 129 3.53 7.36 -3.88
C SER A 129 2.01 7.45 -4.06
N ARG A 130 1.52 7.24 -5.28
CA ARG A 130 0.07 7.20 -5.57
C ARG A 130 -0.60 5.97 -4.99
N ILE A 131 0.05 4.80 -5.09
CA ILE A 131 -0.44 3.55 -4.50
C ILE A 131 -0.51 3.68 -2.97
N LEU A 132 0.52 4.25 -2.35
CA LEU A 132 0.57 4.52 -0.92
C LEU A 132 -0.56 5.45 -0.50
N HIS A 133 -0.77 6.55 -1.23
CA HIS A 133 -1.85 7.49 -0.94
C HIS A 133 -3.23 6.85 -1.10
N ALA A 134 -3.47 6.09 -2.17
CA ALA A 134 -4.74 5.37 -2.36
C ALA A 134 -5.01 4.38 -1.21
N ALA A 135 -3.96 3.69 -0.75
CA ALA A 135 -4.07 2.81 0.40
C ALA A 135 -4.37 3.60 1.69
N TYR A 136 -3.76 4.78 1.88
CA TYR A 136 -3.97 5.64 3.04
C TYR A 136 -5.39 6.19 3.08
N TYR A 137 -5.84 6.79 1.97
CA TYR A 137 -7.16 7.40 1.84
C TYR A 137 -8.30 6.41 2.10
N SER A 138 -8.08 5.15 1.71
CA SER A 138 -9.07 4.10 1.88
C SER A 138 -8.93 3.28 3.18
N ASP A 139 -8.15 3.78 4.14
CA ASP A 139 -7.88 3.16 5.45
C ASP A 139 -7.53 1.66 5.34
N SER A 140 -6.78 1.29 4.31
CA SER A 140 -6.56 -0.09 3.93
C SER A 140 -5.31 -0.72 4.56
N VAL A 141 -5.16 -2.02 4.35
CA VAL A 141 -3.89 -2.74 4.49
C VAL A 141 -3.22 -2.76 3.11
N LEU A 142 -2.05 -2.13 2.99
CA LEU A 142 -1.25 -2.18 1.77
C LEU A 142 -0.49 -3.51 1.67
N VAL A 143 -0.67 -4.23 0.57
CA VAL A 143 -0.04 -5.53 0.29
C VAL A 143 0.97 -5.36 -0.85
N THR A 144 2.24 -5.67 -0.58
CA THR A 144 3.32 -5.51 -1.58
C THR A 144 4.51 -6.44 -1.27
N SER A 145 5.35 -6.69 -2.28
CA SER A 145 6.71 -7.22 -2.07
C SER A 145 7.79 -6.12 -1.97
N ASN A 146 7.47 -4.88 -2.30
CA ASN A 146 8.41 -3.76 -2.37
C ASN A 146 8.47 -2.99 -1.04
N ILE A 147 8.67 -3.71 0.07
CA ILE A 147 8.50 -3.15 1.42
C ILE A 147 9.29 -1.86 1.63
N LYS A 148 10.50 -1.78 1.07
CA LYS A 148 11.42 -0.65 1.23
C LYS A 148 10.86 0.70 0.77
N GLU A 149 10.09 0.69 -0.31
CA GLU A 149 9.48 1.88 -0.91
C GLU A 149 8.24 2.33 -0.12
N PHE A 150 7.64 1.42 0.65
CA PHE A 150 6.41 1.66 1.40
C PHE A 150 6.59 1.73 2.92
N LEU A 151 7.83 1.77 3.44
CA LEU A 151 8.09 1.83 4.89
C LEU A 151 7.55 3.09 5.58
N LEU A 152 7.24 4.15 4.83
CA LEU A 152 6.53 5.31 5.37
C LEU A 152 5.11 4.95 5.81
N TYR A 153 4.46 4.00 5.13
CA TYR A 153 3.03 3.75 5.26
C TYR A 153 2.58 3.44 6.71
N PRO A 154 3.26 2.57 7.48
CA PRO A 154 2.88 2.34 8.88
C PRO A 154 3.07 3.56 9.81
N LEU A 155 3.87 4.57 9.42
CA LEU A 155 4.05 5.81 10.20
C LEU A 155 2.90 6.80 10.01
N LEU A 156 1.99 6.54 9.08
CA LEU A 156 0.83 7.40 8.84
C LEU A 156 -0.37 7.06 9.74
N PHE A 157 -0.25 6.03 10.58
CA PHE A 157 -1.33 5.53 11.42
C PHE A 157 -0.87 5.29 12.85
N ASP A 158 -1.82 5.30 13.77
CA ASP A 158 -1.62 4.89 15.17
C ASP A 158 -1.75 3.36 15.36
N ASP A 159 -2.27 2.62 14.36
CA ASP A 159 -2.47 1.17 14.41
C ASP A 159 -1.31 0.39 13.76
N TRP A 160 -1.07 -0.78 14.34
CA TRP A 160 -0.11 -1.79 13.89
C TRP A 160 -0.83 -2.69 12.87
N ASN A 161 -0.15 -3.19 11.85
CA ASN A 161 -0.72 -4.01 10.74
C ASN A 161 -1.29 -3.23 9.54
N ARG A 162 -0.58 -2.19 9.09
CA ARG A 162 -0.92 -1.43 7.88
C ARG A 162 -0.22 -1.90 6.61
N LEU A 163 1.03 -2.35 6.70
CA LEU A 163 1.81 -2.83 5.56
C LEU A 163 2.04 -4.33 5.69
N TYR A 164 1.60 -5.11 4.70
CA TYR A 164 1.77 -6.56 4.66
C TYR A 164 2.83 -6.96 3.64
N ASP A 165 3.90 -7.60 4.12
CA ASP A 165 4.96 -8.17 3.29
C ASP A 165 4.46 -9.46 2.64
N LEU A 166 4.21 -9.39 1.34
CA LEU A 166 3.73 -10.53 0.57
C LEU A 166 4.68 -11.73 0.66
N LEU A 167 5.99 -11.49 0.60
CA LEU A 167 7.00 -12.55 0.48
C LEU A 167 7.24 -13.24 1.82
N ASN A 168 7.34 -12.46 2.90
CA ASN A 168 7.55 -12.96 4.25
C ASN A 168 6.24 -13.36 4.95
N LYS A 169 5.09 -12.94 4.42
CA LYS A 169 3.72 -13.25 4.89
C LYS A 169 3.46 -12.75 6.30
N GLU A 170 3.94 -11.54 6.57
CA GLU A 170 3.81 -10.91 7.86
C GLU A 170 3.53 -9.42 7.70
N TYR A 171 2.98 -8.84 8.76
CA TYR A 171 2.87 -7.40 8.86
C TYR A 171 4.23 -6.79 9.20
N VAL A 172 4.56 -5.72 8.49
CA VAL A 172 5.72 -4.91 8.79
C VAL A 172 5.47 -4.15 10.09
N ASN A 173 6.28 -4.46 11.10
CA ASN A 173 6.27 -3.77 12.38
C ASN A 173 7.50 -2.88 12.49
N ILE A 174 7.26 -1.60 12.75
CA ILE A 174 8.30 -0.62 13.12
C ILE A 174 8.54 -0.79 14.63
N PRO A 175 9.78 -0.87 15.14
CA PRO A 175 10.00 -0.94 16.58
C PRO A 175 9.32 0.23 17.30
N THR A 176 8.64 -0.03 18.43
CA THR A 176 7.85 0.99 19.12
C THR A 176 8.69 2.18 19.55
N GLU A 177 9.92 1.95 19.98
CA GLU A 177 10.87 2.99 20.35
C GLU A 177 11.16 3.91 19.17
N LEU A 178 11.44 3.34 17.99
CA LEU A 178 11.69 4.09 16.76
C LEU A 178 10.44 4.86 16.31
N TYR A 179 9.28 4.22 16.30
CA TYR A 179 8.02 4.87 15.95
C TYR A 179 7.80 6.11 16.83
N GLN A 180 7.97 5.97 18.15
CA GLN A 180 7.83 7.08 19.08
C GLN A 180 8.90 8.16 18.89
N GLU A 181 10.12 7.78 18.54
CA GLU A 181 11.21 8.72 18.25
C GLU A 181 10.86 9.59 17.04
N ILE A 182 10.47 8.96 15.92
CA ILE A 182 10.02 9.62 14.69
C ILE A 182 8.83 10.53 14.97
N HIS A 183 7.80 10.02 15.66
CA HIS A 183 6.60 10.79 15.98
C HIS A 183 6.80 11.83 17.09
N LYS A 184 7.95 11.89 17.76
CA LYS A 184 8.29 12.98 18.69
C LYS A 184 9.05 14.10 17.99
N ASP A 185 9.74 13.80 16.90
CA ASP A 185 10.53 14.77 16.14
C ASP A 185 9.65 15.94 15.62
N PRO A 186 10.01 17.20 15.90
CA PRO A 186 9.23 18.36 15.48
C PRO A 186 9.12 18.53 13.96
N PHE A 187 10.16 18.15 13.20
CA PHE A 187 10.18 18.33 11.76
C PHE A 187 9.28 17.28 11.08
N PHE A 188 9.38 16.01 11.47
CA PHE A 188 8.48 14.97 10.99
C PHE A 188 7.02 15.30 11.32
N LYS A 189 6.73 15.78 12.54
CA LYS A 189 5.37 16.24 12.92
C LYS A 189 4.85 17.34 11.99
N SER A 190 5.72 18.29 11.61
CA SER A 190 5.34 19.35 10.67
C SER A 190 4.99 18.75 9.31
N LEU A 191 5.82 17.85 8.78
CA LEU A 191 5.57 17.19 7.50
C LEU A 191 4.27 16.36 7.52
N LEU A 192 4.03 15.63 8.60
CA LEU A 192 2.81 14.83 8.77
C LEU A 192 1.56 15.72 8.88
N SER A 193 1.66 16.84 9.59
CA SER A 193 0.58 17.84 9.66
C SER A 193 0.27 18.44 8.28
N ASP A 194 1.31 18.76 7.49
CA ASP A 194 1.12 19.25 6.11
C ASP A 194 0.43 18.19 5.25
N PHE A 195 0.85 16.92 5.37
CA PHE A 195 0.26 15.80 4.65
C PHE A 195 -1.23 15.64 4.98
N HIS A 196 -1.61 15.68 6.26
CA HIS A 196 -3.02 15.64 6.67
C HIS A 196 -3.81 16.84 6.14
N GLY A 197 -3.22 18.04 6.17
CA GLY A 197 -3.85 19.24 5.60
C GLY A 197 -4.11 19.14 4.10
N LEU A 198 -3.16 18.57 3.35
CA LEU A 198 -3.36 18.29 1.92
C LEU A 198 -4.46 17.25 1.68
N ASN A 199 -4.56 16.21 2.52
CA ASN A 199 -5.58 15.18 2.39
C ASN A 199 -6.99 15.73 2.70
N GLN A 200 -7.12 16.52 3.77
CA GLN A 200 -8.39 17.17 4.11
C GLN A 200 -8.88 18.07 2.98
N ALA A 201 -7.98 18.83 2.36
CA ALA A 201 -8.34 19.67 1.23
C ALA A 201 -8.85 18.87 0.02
N ILE A 202 -8.44 17.62 -0.16
CA ILE A 202 -9.00 16.75 -1.21
C ILE A 202 -10.44 16.37 -0.85
N GLU A 203 -10.67 15.89 0.38
CA GLU A 203 -12.00 15.51 0.87
C GLU A 203 -13.01 16.66 0.77
N ASP A 204 -12.59 17.88 1.13
CA ASP A 204 -13.45 19.07 1.10
C ASP A 204 -13.84 19.47 -0.34
N ASN A 205 -12.99 19.17 -1.34
CA ASN A 205 -13.27 19.44 -2.75
C ASN A 205 -14.10 18.34 -3.43
N GLU A 206 -14.23 17.15 -2.82
CA GLU A 206 -15.06 16.06 -3.33
C GLU A 206 -16.52 16.13 -2.87
N GLN A 207 -16.86 16.98 -1.89
CA GLN A 207 -18.25 17.24 -1.52
C GLN A 207 -18.86 18.28 -2.47
N PRO A 208 -19.76 17.93 -3.41
CA PRO A 208 -20.52 18.93 -4.14
C PRO A 208 -21.42 19.67 -3.15
N ASP A 209 -21.54 20.99 -3.30
CA ASP A 209 -22.53 21.82 -2.59
C ASP A 209 -23.88 21.09 -2.56
N THR A 210 -24.24 20.54 -1.40
CA THR A 210 -25.53 19.86 -1.15
C THR A 210 -26.68 20.84 -1.10
#